data_AF-A0A960P114-F1
#
_entry.id   AF-A0A960P114-F1
#
_cell.length_a   1.000
_cell.length_b   1.000
_cell.length_c   1.000
_cell.angle_alpha   90.00
_cell.angle_beta   90.00
_cell.angle_gamma   90.00
#
_symmetry.space_group_name_H-M   'P 1'
#
loop_
_entity.id
_entity.type
_entity.pdbx_description
1 polymer ?
#
loop_
_entity_poly.entity_id
_entity_poly.type
_entity_poly.pdbx_seq_one_letter_code
_entity_poly.pdbx_strand_id
1 'polypeptide(L)'
;MQFKDLLRGTVLLVAVEATGLAAISAVSVNATGEASLAALTVGWWIAAIIGGLWLGRPTRTRRALAEPLAKARTATQLPAESPARIAIARLWPVGVFAIAAGALAPLFPQVPAIATGFALGVAIAWRNREAAVTAVEERDGVCFYVEHGSAFDPVKLIRTPGLMRGAPAPGA
;
A
#
# COMPACT_ATOMS: atom_id res chain seq x y z
N MET A 1 12.38 -0.76 9.76
CA MET A 1 11.40 -1.61 9.05
C MET A 1 11.86 -1.83 7.62
N GLN A 2 11.72 -3.03 7.06
CA GLN A 2 12.04 -3.24 5.64
C GLN A 2 10.95 -2.63 4.75
N PHE A 3 11.32 -2.20 3.55
CA PHE A 3 10.38 -1.53 2.65
C PHE A 3 9.27 -2.47 2.17
N LYS A 4 9.59 -3.74 1.92
CA LYS A 4 8.58 -4.76 1.59
C LYS A 4 7.55 -4.97 2.70
N ASP A 5 7.94 -4.87 3.97
CA ASP A 5 7.01 -4.96 5.10
C ASP A 5 6.05 -3.76 5.13
N LEU A 6 6.53 -2.56 4.80
CA LEU A 6 5.68 -1.36 4.70
C LEU A 6 4.65 -1.54 3.57
N LEU A 7 5.10 -2.02 2.41
CA LEU A 7 4.23 -2.26 1.27
C LEU A 7 3.18 -3.32 1.58
N ARG A 8 3.58 -4.43 2.20
CA ARG A 8 2.65 -5.48 2.66
C ARG A 8 1.66 -4.93 3.68
N GLY A 9 2.15 -4.23 4.71
CA GLY A 9 1.30 -3.63 5.74
C GLY A 9 0.29 -2.64 5.17
N THR A 10 0.70 -1.83 4.19
CA THR A 10 -0.19 -0.91 3.47
C THR A 10 -1.30 -1.67 2.73
N VAL A 11 -0.94 -2.70 1.96
CA VAL A 11 -1.91 -3.49 1.19
C VAL A 11 -2.89 -4.21 2.13
N LEU A 12 -2.40 -4.80 3.21
CA LEU A 12 -3.23 -5.49 4.20
C LEU A 12 -4.17 -4.52 4.91
N LEU A 13 -3.68 -3.34 5.31
CA LEU A 13 -4.52 -2.32 5.94
C LEU A 13 -5.65 -1.88 5.01
N VAL A 14 -5.32 -1.50 3.76
CA VAL A 14 -6.33 -1.08 2.77
C VAL A 14 -7.30 -2.22 2.45
N ALA A 15 -6.84 -3.47 2.42
CA ALA A 15 -7.73 -4.62 2.22
C ALA A 15 -8.73 -4.80 3.39
N VAL A 16 -8.25 -4.66 4.63
CA VAL A 16 -9.12 -4.69 5.82
C VAL A 16 -10.12 -3.54 5.80
N GLU A 17 -9.69 -2.34 5.42
CA GLU A 17 -10.57 -1.18 5.24
C GLU A 17 -11.64 -1.42 4.18
N ALA A 18 -11.25 -1.98 3.02
CA ALA A 18 -12.19 -2.35 1.98
C ALA A 18 -13.24 -3.33 2.51
N THR A 19 -12.84 -4.34 3.28
CA THR A 19 -13.77 -5.30 3.88
C THR A 19 -14.69 -4.64 4.91
N GLY A 20 -14.16 -3.82 5.81
CA GLY A 20 -14.95 -3.13 6.82
C GLY A 20 -15.97 -2.15 6.21
N LEU A 21 -15.53 -1.34 5.26
CA LEU A 21 -16.39 -0.40 4.55
C LEU A 21 -17.43 -1.11 3.67
N ALA A 22 -17.09 -2.26 3.07
CA ALA A 22 -18.05 -3.06 2.32
C ALA A 22 -19.18 -3.56 3.22
N ALA A 23 -18.86 -4.02 4.43
CA ALA A 23 -19.86 -4.47 5.40
C ALA A 23 -20.79 -3.32 5.83
N ILE A 24 -20.21 -2.16 6.17
CA ILE A 24 -20.97 -0.95 6.50
C ILE A 24 -21.86 -0.55 5.32
N SER A 25 -21.28 -0.48 4.11
CA SER A 25 -22.00 -0.14 2.88
C SER A 25 -23.17 -1.09 2.61
N ALA A 26 -23.02 -2.39 2.82
CA ALA A 26 -24.08 -3.36 2.61
C ALA A 26 -25.29 -3.07 3.51
N VAL A 27 -25.05 -2.77 4.80
CA VAL A 27 -26.10 -2.40 5.74
C VAL A 27 -26.74 -1.06 5.36
N SER A 28 -25.93 -0.05 5.08
CA SER A 28 -26.42 1.31 4.76
C SER A 28 -27.20 1.38 3.46
N VAL A 29 -26.74 0.70 2.41
CA VAL A 29 -27.45 0.65 1.12
C VAL A 29 -28.72 -0.19 1.23
N ASN A 30 -28.70 -1.31 1.96
CA ASN A 30 -29.91 -2.10 2.17
C ASN A 30 -30.99 -1.31 2.94
N ALA A 31 -30.59 -0.45 3.87
CA ALA A 31 -31.52 0.39 4.63
C ALA A 31 -32.27 1.43 3.76
N THR A 32 -31.78 1.78 2.56
CA THR A 32 -32.50 2.68 1.66
C THR A 32 -33.63 2.00 0.89
N GLY A 33 -33.58 0.67 0.74
CA GLY A 33 -34.53 -0.09 -0.07
C GLY A 33 -34.40 0.15 -1.59
N GLU A 34 -33.37 0.85 -2.04
CA GLU A 34 -33.20 1.25 -3.44
C GLU A 34 -32.35 0.23 -4.23
N ALA A 35 -32.99 -0.58 -5.08
CA ALA A 35 -32.29 -1.56 -5.91
C ALA A 35 -31.28 -0.93 -6.89
N SER A 36 -31.57 0.28 -7.39
CA SER A 36 -30.66 1.03 -8.27
C SER A 36 -29.37 1.42 -7.56
N LEU A 37 -29.44 1.84 -6.29
CA LEU A 37 -28.26 2.19 -5.50
C LEU A 37 -27.39 0.97 -5.22
N ALA A 38 -28.02 -0.18 -4.92
CA ALA A 38 -27.31 -1.45 -4.76
C ALA A 38 -26.60 -1.86 -6.05
N ALA A 39 -27.30 -1.80 -7.20
CA ALA A 39 -26.71 -2.12 -8.50
C ALA A 39 -25.54 -1.19 -8.86
N LEU A 40 -25.67 0.11 -8.62
CA LEU A 40 -24.61 1.09 -8.86
C LEU A 40 -23.39 0.83 -7.96
N THR A 41 -23.61 0.47 -6.69
CA THR A 41 -22.54 0.14 -5.74
C THR A 41 -21.74 -1.07 -6.21
N VAL A 42 -22.41 -2.15 -6.58
CA VAL A 42 -21.76 -3.36 -7.11
C VAL A 42 -21.02 -3.05 -8.43
N GLY A 43 -21.64 -2.28 -9.32
CA GLY A 43 -21.02 -1.84 -10.57
C GLY A 43 -19.73 -1.04 -10.33
N TRP A 44 -19.74 -0.14 -9.35
CA TRP A 44 -18.56 0.63 -8.95
C TRP A 44 -17.45 -0.25 -8.40
N TRP A 45 -17.77 -1.23 -7.54
CA TRP A 45 -16.76 -2.16 -6.99
C TRP A 45 -16.12 -3.01 -8.08
N ILE A 46 -16.92 -3.52 -9.03
CA ILE A 46 -16.41 -4.26 -10.18
C ILE A 46 -15.48 -3.39 -11.01
N ALA A 47 -15.88 -2.14 -11.32
CA ALA A 47 -15.06 -1.21 -12.07
C ALA A 47 -13.72 -0.92 -11.35
N ALA A 48 -13.75 -0.73 -10.04
CA ALA A 48 -12.56 -0.50 -9.24
C ALA A 48 -11.63 -1.73 -9.19
N ILE A 49 -12.18 -2.94 -9.09
CA ILE A 49 -11.42 -4.20 -9.17
C ILE A 49 -10.72 -4.30 -10.53
N ILE A 50 -11.44 -4.09 -11.63
CA ILE A 50 -10.88 -4.14 -12.99
C ILE A 50 -9.78 -3.08 -13.14
N GLY A 51 -10.03 -1.86 -12.68
CA GLY A 51 -9.06 -0.77 -12.68
C GLY A 51 -7.81 -1.13 -11.87
N GLY A 52 -7.98 -1.68 -10.68
CA GLY A 52 -6.89 -2.16 -9.83
C GLY A 52 -6.08 -3.29 -10.48
N LEU A 53 -6.74 -4.25 -11.12
CA LEU A 53 -6.07 -5.33 -11.87
C LEU A 53 -5.21 -4.77 -13.00
N TRP A 54 -5.72 -3.77 -13.73
CA TRP A 54 -5.02 -3.11 -14.82
C TRP A 54 -3.85 -2.23 -14.35
N LEU A 55 -4.02 -1.50 -13.24
CA LEU A 55 -2.97 -0.67 -12.64
C LEU A 55 -1.87 -1.51 -11.99
N GLY A 56 -2.21 -2.65 -11.38
CA GLY A 56 -1.27 -3.55 -10.70
C GLY A 56 -0.44 -4.46 -11.61
N ARG A 57 -0.44 -4.23 -12.93
CA ARG A 57 0.36 -5.00 -13.89
C ARG A 57 1.86 -4.92 -13.55
N PRO A 58 2.62 -6.03 -13.61
CA PRO A 58 4.02 -6.07 -13.20
C PRO A 58 4.92 -5.00 -13.85
N THR A 59 4.69 -4.70 -15.13
CA THR A 59 5.46 -3.68 -15.87
C THR A 59 5.28 -2.28 -15.30
N ARG A 60 4.07 -1.94 -14.84
CA ARG A 60 3.78 -0.65 -14.19
C ARG A 60 4.32 -0.60 -12.78
N THR A 61 4.16 -1.69 -12.03
CA THR A 61 4.71 -1.81 -10.68
C THR A 61 6.22 -1.58 -10.66
N ARG A 62 6.96 -2.20 -11.58
CA ARG A 62 8.43 -1.98 -11.70
C ARG A 62 8.76 -0.52 -12.00
N ARG A 63 8.04 0.13 -12.92
CA ARG A 63 8.26 1.55 -13.25
C ARG A 63 7.99 2.46 -12.05
N ALA A 64 6.91 2.21 -11.31
CA ALA A 64 6.54 2.99 -10.13
C ALA A 64 7.54 2.86 -8.98
N LEU A 65 8.22 1.72 -8.88
CA LEU A 65 9.23 1.48 -7.84
C LEU A 65 10.66 1.86 -8.25
N ALA A 66 10.91 2.07 -9.55
CA ALA A 66 12.25 2.35 -10.05
C ALA A 66 12.88 3.60 -9.41
N GLU A 67 12.13 4.69 -9.31
CA GLU A 67 12.63 5.95 -8.77
C GLU A 67 12.93 5.90 -7.26
N PRO A 68 12.01 5.43 -6.38
CA PRO A 68 12.31 5.28 -4.96
C PRO A 68 13.53 4.40 -4.68
N LEU A 69 13.66 3.26 -5.41
CA LEU A 69 14.79 2.35 -5.24
C LEU A 69 16.10 2.97 -5.74
N ALA A 70 16.07 3.71 -6.86
CA ALA A 70 17.27 4.39 -7.39
C ALA A 70 17.77 5.51 -6.46
N LYS A 71 16.86 6.17 -5.73
CA LYS A 71 17.18 7.21 -4.75
C LYS A 71 17.63 6.67 -3.39
N ALA A 72 17.69 5.35 -3.21
CA ALA A 72 18.06 4.74 -1.94
C ALA A 72 19.51 5.07 -1.54
N ARG A 73 19.70 5.63 -0.34
CA ARG A 73 21.01 5.98 0.21
C ARG A 73 21.70 4.73 0.75
N THR A 74 22.97 4.52 0.42
CA THR A 74 23.77 3.45 1.05
C THR A 74 24.13 3.84 2.48
N ALA A 75 23.87 2.98 3.46
CA ALA A 75 24.35 3.15 4.82
C ALA A 75 24.91 1.84 5.38
N THR A 76 25.94 1.93 6.22
CA THR A 76 26.59 0.77 6.87
C THR A 76 26.00 0.43 8.24
N GLN A 77 25.06 1.26 8.72
CA GLN A 77 24.36 1.09 9.99
C GLN A 77 22.88 0.88 9.74
N LEU A 78 22.27 -0.04 10.49
CA LEU A 78 20.83 -0.28 10.44
C LEU A 78 20.08 0.83 11.18
N PRO A 79 18.89 1.26 10.69
CA PRO A 79 18.05 2.21 11.41
C PRO A 79 17.63 1.61 12.76
N ALA A 80 17.90 2.33 13.86
CA ALA A 80 17.63 1.88 15.23
C ALA A 80 16.15 1.98 15.67
N GLU A 81 15.26 2.43 14.78
CA GLU A 81 13.85 2.65 15.13
C GLU A 81 12.97 1.40 15.09
N SER A 82 11.94 1.39 15.95
CA SER A 82 10.97 0.32 16.00
C SER A 82 10.12 0.27 14.72
N PRO A 83 9.95 -0.91 14.09
CA PRO A 83 9.15 -1.05 12.88
C PRO A 83 7.70 -0.57 13.03
N ALA A 84 7.08 -0.86 14.17
CA ALA A 84 5.71 -0.47 14.46
C ALA A 84 5.52 1.06 14.47
N ARG A 85 6.48 1.83 14.99
CA ARG A 85 6.41 3.30 15.00
C ARG A 85 6.45 3.86 13.58
N ILE A 86 7.33 3.32 12.72
CA ILE A 86 7.42 3.71 11.30
C ILE A 86 6.10 3.38 10.59
N ALA A 87 5.52 2.19 10.82
CA ALA A 87 4.25 1.80 10.23
C ALA A 87 3.12 2.76 10.64
N ILE A 88 2.97 3.06 11.94
CA ILE A 88 1.94 3.98 12.44
C ILE A 88 2.14 5.39 11.86
N ALA A 89 3.36 5.93 11.91
CA ALA A 89 3.68 7.27 11.41
C ALA A 89 3.35 7.45 9.92
N ARG A 90 3.40 6.37 9.13
CA ARG A 90 3.13 6.38 7.69
C ARG A 90 1.70 6.01 7.33
N LEU A 91 1.09 5.06 8.04
CA LEU A 91 -0.18 4.43 7.66
C LEU A 91 -1.39 5.01 8.38
N TRP A 92 -1.21 5.81 9.43
CA TRP A 92 -2.34 6.40 10.17
C TRP A 92 -3.38 7.14 9.30
N PRO A 93 -3.03 7.86 8.20
CA PRO A 93 -4.04 8.58 7.42
C PRO A 93 -5.01 7.63 6.72
N VAL A 94 -4.54 6.43 6.38
CA VAL A 94 -5.33 5.37 5.73
C VAL A 94 -6.41 4.92 6.72
N GLY A 95 -5.99 4.59 7.95
CA GLY A 95 -6.91 4.22 9.03
C GLY A 95 -7.91 5.33 9.38
N VAL A 96 -7.45 6.59 9.47
CA VAL A 96 -8.33 7.73 9.72
C VAL A 96 -9.33 7.94 8.59
N PHE A 97 -8.91 7.78 7.34
CA PHE A 97 -9.80 7.85 6.18
C PHE A 97 -10.92 6.80 6.27
N ALA A 98 -10.59 5.55 6.58
CA ALA A 98 -11.59 4.50 6.71
C ALA A 98 -12.56 4.75 7.86
N ILE A 99 -12.07 5.21 9.02
CA ILE A 99 -12.92 5.58 10.15
C ILE A 99 -13.87 6.72 9.76
N ALA A 100 -13.36 7.77 9.10
CA ALA A 100 -14.17 8.90 8.66
C ALA A 100 -15.25 8.48 7.64
N ALA A 101 -14.89 7.67 6.65
CA ALA A 101 -15.83 7.17 5.65
C ALA A 101 -16.93 6.28 6.28
N GLY A 102 -16.57 5.42 7.22
CA GLY A 102 -17.52 4.61 7.97
C GLY A 102 -18.43 5.44 8.88
N ALA A 103 -17.88 6.44 9.58
CA ALA A 103 -18.63 7.31 10.47
C ALA A 103 -19.69 8.17 9.74
N LEU A 104 -19.47 8.47 8.46
CA LEU A 104 -20.41 9.23 7.62
C LEU A 104 -21.59 8.41 7.10
N ALA A 105 -21.57 7.08 7.26
CA ALA A 105 -22.60 6.18 6.73
C ALA A 105 -24.04 6.51 7.14
N PRO A 106 -24.35 6.94 8.39
CA PRO A 106 -25.72 7.28 8.78
C PRO A 106 -26.28 8.53 8.09
N LEU A 107 -25.40 9.44 7.68
CA LEU A 107 -25.78 10.68 6.99
C LEU A 107 -25.81 10.48 5.47
N PHE A 108 -24.85 9.70 4.97
CA PHE A 108 -24.62 9.49 3.55
C PHE A 108 -24.32 8.02 3.28
N PRO A 109 -25.36 7.17 3.06
CA PRO A 109 -25.20 5.75 2.79
C PRO A 109 -24.26 5.43 1.62
N GLN A 110 -24.11 6.36 0.67
CA GLN A 110 -23.26 6.22 -0.51
C GLN A 110 -21.76 6.41 -0.22
N VAL A 111 -21.39 7.11 0.86
CA VAL A 111 -19.98 7.38 1.21
C VAL A 111 -19.17 6.11 1.46
N PRO A 112 -19.58 5.18 2.37
CA PRO A 112 -18.85 3.94 2.57
C PRO A 112 -18.81 3.07 1.30
N ALA A 113 -19.86 3.11 0.47
CA ALA A 113 -19.91 2.39 -0.80
C ALA A 113 -18.83 2.86 -1.78
N ILE A 114 -18.68 4.18 -1.93
CA ILE A 114 -17.69 4.80 -2.79
C ILE A 114 -16.27 4.53 -2.25
N ALA A 115 -16.07 4.74 -0.95
CA ALA A 115 -14.79 4.53 -0.28
C ALA A 115 -14.32 3.07 -0.38
N THR A 116 -15.24 2.10 -0.27
CA THR A 116 -14.96 0.68 -0.49
C THR A 116 -14.38 0.42 -1.87
N GLY A 117 -14.97 1.00 -2.92
CA GLY A 117 -14.45 0.83 -4.28
C GLY A 117 -13.03 1.35 -4.44
N PHE A 118 -12.73 2.53 -3.88
CA PHE A 118 -11.35 3.05 -3.90
C PHE A 118 -10.38 2.14 -3.13
N ALA A 119 -10.76 1.66 -1.95
CA ALA A 119 -9.94 0.75 -1.15
C ALA A 119 -9.67 -0.57 -1.90
N LEU A 120 -10.70 -1.17 -2.50
CA LEU A 120 -10.56 -2.36 -3.37
C LEU A 120 -9.59 -2.09 -4.52
N GLY A 121 -9.78 -1.00 -5.25
CA GLY A 121 -8.94 -0.63 -6.38
C GLY A 121 -7.47 -0.46 -5.98
N VAL A 122 -7.21 0.23 -4.86
CA VAL A 122 -5.85 0.47 -4.33
C VAL A 122 -5.20 -0.82 -3.83
N ALA A 123 -5.89 -1.61 -3.00
CA ALA A 123 -5.38 -2.89 -2.48
C ALA A 123 -4.97 -3.81 -3.63
N ILE A 124 -5.83 -3.91 -4.65
CA ILE A 124 -5.57 -4.72 -5.83
C ILE A 124 -4.45 -4.12 -6.67
N ALA A 125 -4.44 -2.81 -6.91
CA ALA A 125 -3.38 -2.15 -7.70
C ALA A 125 -2.00 -2.34 -7.07
N TRP A 126 -1.89 -2.37 -5.75
CA TRP A 126 -0.62 -2.39 -5.04
C TRP A 126 -0.16 -3.79 -4.61
N ARG A 127 -0.99 -4.82 -4.79
CA ARG A 127 -0.74 -6.21 -4.37
C ARG A 127 0.61 -6.80 -4.83
N ASN A 128 1.12 -6.35 -5.97
CA ASN A 128 2.37 -6.87 -6.57
C ASN A 128 3.63 -6.08 -6.16
N ARG A 129 3.50 -4.99 -5.39
CA ARG A 129 4.64 -4.11 -5.04
C ARG A 129 5.66 -4.81 -4.17
N GLU A 130 5.20 -5.59 -3.18
CA GLU A 130 6.07 -6.35 -2.29
C GLU A 130 6.94 -7.33 -3.09
N ALA A 131 6.31 -8.19 -3.90
CA ALA A 131 7.00 -9.18 -4.72
C ALA A 131 8.00 -8.53 -5.70
N ALA A 132 7.67 -7.35 -6.24
CA ALA A 132 8.58 -6.61 -7.11
C ALA A 132 9.84 -6.10 -6.37
N VAL A 133 9.71 -5.66 -5.12
CA VAL A 133 10.87 -5.27 -4.29
C VAL A 133 11.68 -6.50 -3.90
N THR A 134 11.03 -7.57 -3.44
CA THR A 134 11.71 -8.83 -3.07
C THR A 134 12.54 -9.38 -4.24
N ALA A 135 12.02 -9.34 -5.47
CA ALA A 135 12.78 -9.78 -6.64
C ALA A 135 14.04 -8.94 -6.92
N VAL A 136 14.03 -7.64 -6.58
CA VAL A 136 15.22 -6.77 -6.68
C VAL A 136 16.19 -7.07 -5.55
N GLU A 137 15.70 -7.22 -4.32
CA GLU A 137 16.51 -7.58 -3.15
C GLU A 137 17.25 -8.91 -3.37
N GLU A 138 16.56 -9.93 -3.87
CA GLU A 138 17.13 -11.25 -4.17
C GLU A 138 18.12 -11.22 -5.34
N ARG A 139 17.84 -10.44 -6.39
CA ARG A 139 18.71 -10.30 -7.56
C ARG A 139 20.02 -9.58 -7.21
N ASP A 140 19.92 -8.49 -6.46
CA ASP A 140 21.05 -7.58 -6.19
C ASP A 140 21.74 -7.88 -4.84
N GLY A 141 21.19 -8.78 -4.02
CA GLY A 141 21.72 -9.12 -2.71
C GLY A 141 21.68 -7.95 -1.71
N VAL A 142 20.71 -7.05 -1.87
CA VAL A 142 20.55 -5.83 -1.05
C VAL A 142 19.24 -5.90 -0.27
N CYS A 143 19.15 -5.17 0.84
CA CYS A 143 17.91 -4.97 1.57
C CYS A 143 17.57 -3.48 1.60
N PHE A 144 16.30 -3.14 1.39
CA PHE A 144 15.80 -1.77 1.50
C PHE A 144 15.09 -1.54 2.82
N TYR A 145 15.54 -0.54 3.57
CA TYR A 145 14.95 -0.08 4.81
C TYR A 145 14.30 1.28 4.63
N VAL A 146 13.19 1.51 5.31
CA VAL A 146 12.50 2.80 5.30
C VAL A 146 13.16 3.72 6.32
N GLU A 147 13.54 4.93 5.88
CA GLU A 147 13.98 6.01 6.76
C GLU A 147 12.76 6.63 7.47
N HIS A 148 12.95 7.02 8.72
CA HIS A 148 11.91 7.69 9.50
C HIS A 148 11.42 8.95 8.79
N GLY A 149 10.10 9.18 8.83
CA GLY A 149 9.46 10.37 8.29
C GLY A 149 7.95 10.34 8.46
N SER A 150 7.31 11.48 8.23
CA SER A 150 5.85 11.64 8.34
C SER A 150 5.13 10.97 7.17
N ALA A 151 3.83 10.67 7.33
CA ALA A 151 2.99 10.19 6.24
C ALA A 151 2.96 11.11 5.01
N PHE A 152 3.19 12.42 5.20
CA PHE A 152 3.18 13.41 4.13
C PHE A 152 4.55 13.63 3.49
N ASP A 153 5.62 13.10 4.08
CA ASP A 153 6.95 13.17 3.47
C ASP A 153 7.10 12.11 2.38
N PRO A 154 7.88 12.34 1.33
CA PRO A 154 8.28 11.28 0.42
C PRO A 154 8.93 10.11 1.18
N VAL A 155 8.70 8.88 0.70
CA VAL A 155 9.37 7.70 1.27
C VAL A 155 10.84 7.74 0.87
N LYS A 156 11.71 7.79 1.87
CA LYS A 156 13.17 7.72 1.70
C LYS A 156 13.65 6.33 2.10
N LEU A 157 14.56 5.79 1.31
CA LEU A 157 15.05 4.43 1.48
C LEU A 157 16.54 4.42 1.79
N ILE A 158 16.92 3.50 2.67
CA ILE A 158 18.30 3.16 3.00
C ILE A 158 18.55 1.76 2.44
N ARG A 159 19.62 1.58 1.67
CA ARG A 159 20.06 0.27 1.17
C ARG A 159 21.27 -0.20 1.97
N THR A 160 21.27 -1.48 2.35
CA THR A 160 22.47 -2.12 2.88
C THR A 160 23.50 -2.35 1.76
N PRO A 161 24.81 -2.37 2.06
CA PRO A 161 25.82 -2.76 1.09
C PRO A 161 25.49 -4.18 0.61
N GLY A 162 25.35 -4.36 -0.69
CA GLY A 162 25.10 -5.69 -1.25
C GLY A 162 26.33 -6.58 -1.07
N LEU A 163 26.11 -7.88 -0.83
CA LEU A 163 27.17 -8.89 -0.99
C LEU A 163 27.48 -9.01 -2.48
N MET A 164 28.30 -8.10 -3.03
CA MET A 164 28.80 -8.27 -4.38
C MET A 164 29.63 -9.56 -4.45
N ARG A 165 29.12 -10.59 -5.14
CA ARG A 165 30.00 -11.63 -5.69
C ARG A 165 30.83 -10.98 -6.80
N GLY A 166 32.00 -10.44 -6.46
CA GLY A 166 33.00 -10.04 -7.45
C GLY A 166 33.66 -8.66 -7.31
N ALA A 167 33.55 -7.95 -6.19
CA ALA A 167 34.45 -6.83 -5.96
C ALA A 167 35.88 -7.37 -5.70
N PRO A 168 36.91 -6.99 -6.50
CA PRO A 168 38.28 -7.32 -6.16
C PRO A 168 38.60 -6.71 -4.79
N ALA A 169 39.31 -7.46 -3.94
CA ALA A 169 39.83 -6.90 -2.70
C ALA A 169 40.67 -5.65 -3.03
N PRO A 170 40.48 -4.52 -2.34
CA PRO A 170 41.39 -3.40 -2.48
C PRO A 170 42.75 -3.83 -1.90
N GLY A 171 43.67 -4.22 -2.79
CA GLY A 171 45.08 -4.42 -2.47
C GLY A 171 45.46 -5.77 -1.85
N ALA A 172 45.31 -6.86 -2.59
CA ALA A 172 46.04 -8.11 -2.33
C ALA A 172 46.76 -8.57 -3.60
#